data_AF-A0A6I9YMX4-F1
#
_entry.id   AF-A0A6I9YMX4-F1
#
_cell.length_a   1.000
_cell.length_b   1.000
_cell.length_c   1.000
_cell.angle_alpha   90.00
_cell.angle_beta   90.00
_cell.angle_gamma   90.00
#
_symmetry.space_group_name_H-M   'P 1'
#
loop_
_entity.id
_entity.type
_entity.pdbx_description
1 polymer ?
#
loop_
_entity_poly.entity_id
_entity_poly.type
_entity_poly.pdbx_seq_one_letter_code
_entity_poly.pdbx_strand_id
1 'polypeptide(L)'
;MPRRRSMAAEKGQRKIRDLEEEEEDSSSDISFSLSSEESEMEPEEERIRYSKRLRGAMRRRYEDDGISDDEIEGKRTFDLEEKLSTNKYNANFVVFMEGKDFNVEYIQRGGLRDPLIFKNCDGLGIKMPEPDFSVSDVRLYVGSRRMVDVMDVNTQRDIEMTMAQWARYYETPEEDREKLYNVISLEFSHTRLENLVQRPNTVDLIDWVDNMWPRHLKESQTESTNAILDMQYPKVQKYCLMSVKGCYTDFHVDFGGTSVWYHIHRGGKVPWHFQQHTFCAKF
;
A
#
# COMPACT_ATOMS: atom_id res chain seq x y z
N MET A 1 -67.59 14.96 7.96
CA MET A 1 -68.57 14.16 8.72
C MET A 1 -69.72 13.84 7.77
N PRO A 2 -70.24 12.60 7.64
CA PRO A 2 -70.00 11.33 8.36
C PRO A 2 -69.23 10.29 7.50
N ARG A 3 -68.35 9.41 8.03
CA ARG A 3 -68.53 8.17 8.84
C ARG A 3 -69.27 7.05 8.08
N ARG A 4 -68.56 6.00 7.62
CA ARG A 4 -68.11 4.75 8.31
C ARG A 4 -69.16 3.62 8.27
N ARG A 5 -68.74 2.44 7.80
CA ARG A 5 -68.93 1.07 8.36
C ARG A 5 -68.40 0.07 7.30
N SER A 6 -67.31 -0.67 7.48
CA SER A 6 -66.99 -1.76 8.43
C SER A 6 -68.01 -2.91 8.42
N MET A 7 -67.58 -4.08 7.94
CA MET A 7 -67.81 -5.37 8.61
C MET A 7 -66.62 -6.31 8.35
N ALA A 8 -66.18 -6.95 9.43
CA ALA A 8 -65.29 -8.09 9.48
C ALA A 8 -66.05 -9.24 10.17
N ALA A 9 -65.75 -10.50 9.83
CA ALA A 9 -66.01 -11.72 10.61
C ALA A 9 -65.13 -12.86 10.02
N GLU A 10 -64.10 -13.30 10.74
CA GLU A 10 -64.00 -14.55 11.54
C GLU A 10 -63.70 -15.81 10.70
N LYS A 11 -62.48 -16.35 10.74
CA LYS A 11 -61.89 -17.34 11.69
C LYS A 11 -62.51 -18.75 11.61
N GLY A 12 -61.69 -19.71 11.18
CA GLY A 12 -61.89 -21.14 11.38
C GLY A 12 -60.57 -21.91 11.27
N GLN A 13 -60.00 -22.28 12.43
CA GLN A 13 -58.89 -23.24 12.59
C GLN A 13 -59.43 -24.66 12.78
N ARG A 14 -58.67 -25.67 12.29
CA ARG A 14 -58.32 -26.98 12.92
C ARG A 14 -57.78 -27.90 11.81
N LYS A 15 -56.77 -28.78 11.90
CA LYS A 15 -55.76 -29.29 12.85
C LYS A 15 -55.73 -30.82 12.68
N ILE A 16 -54.66 -31.32 12.05
CA ILE A 16 -53.82 -32.53 12.34
C ILE A 16 -54.47 -33.93 12.41
N ARG A 17 -53.74 -34.90 11.82
CA ARG A 17 -53.29 -36.25 12.29
C ARG A 17 -53.30 -37.24 11.11
N ASP A 18 -52.52 -38.30 10.98
CA ASP A 18 -51.24 -38.87 11.46
C ASP A 18 -51.09 -40.22 10.68
N LEU A 19 -50.05 -41.03 10.98
CA LEU A 19 -49.71 -42.43 10.57
C LEU A 19 -48.53 -42.48 9.55
N GLU A 20 -47.28 -42.84 9.86
CA GLU A 20 -46.59 -43.87 10.70
C GLU A 20 -46.59 -45.33 10.19
N GLU A 21 -45.46 -46.00 10.54
CA GLU A 21 -44.98 -47.42 10.42
C GLU A 21 -43.92 -47.67 9.31
N GLU A 22 -42.62 -47.92 9.60
CA GLU A 22 -41.91 -49.02 10.36
C GLU A 22 -41.91 -50.36 9.59
N GLU A 23 -40.91 -51.26 9.55
CA GLU A 23 -39.58 -51.54 10.12
C GLU A 23 -38.88 -52.53 9.10
N GLU A 24 -37.62 -52.96 9.11
CA GLU A 24 -36.94 -53.84 10.08
C GLU A 24 -35.49 -54.20 9.59
N ASP A 25 -34.73 -54.81 10.50
CA ASP A 25 -33.27 -54.98 10.64
C ASP A 25 -32.71 -56.31 10.06
N SER A 26 -31.38 -56.40 9.83
CA SER A 26 -30.62 -57.67 10.02
C SER A 26 -29.10 -57.43 10.17
N SER A 27 -28.58 -58.06 11.23
CA SER A 27 -27.24 -58.00 11.82
C SER A 27 -26.21 -58.97 11.21
N SER A 28 -24.90 -58.68 11.37
CA SER A 28 -23.94 -59.68 11.90
C SER A 28 -22.63 -59.05 12.42
N ASP A 29 -22.23 -59.57 13.58
CA ASP A 29 -21.11 -59.24 14.46
C ASP A 29 -19.70 -59.52 13.87
N ILE A 30 -18.67 -58.91 14.46
CA ILE A 30 -17.55 -59.63 15.12
C ILE A 30 -16.84 -58.64 16.07
N SER A 31 -16.93 -58.95 17.37
CA SER A 31 -16.04 -58.46 18.42
C SER A 31 -14.86 -59.41 18.60
N PHE A 32 -13.66 -58.89 18.87
CA PHE A 32 -12.65 -59.65 19.61
C PHE A 32 -11.91 -58.72 20.57
N SER A 33 -12.16 -58.94 21.86
CA SER A 33 -11.42 -58.39 22.99
C SER A 33 -10.59 -59.52 23.60
N LEU A 34 -9.30 -59.30 23.84
CA LEU A 34 -8.55 -59.99 24.89
C LEU A 34 -7.41 -59.09 25.40
N SER A 35 -7.51 -58.76 26.67
CA SER A 35 -6.47 -58.22 27.55
C SER A 35 -5.37 -59.26 27.79
N SER A 36 -4.15 -58.80 28.08
CA SER A 36 -3.39 -59.15 29.30
C SER A 36 -2.01 -58.48 29.32
N GLU A 37 -1.64 -58.06 30.52
CA GLU A 37 -0.38 -57.45 30.92
C GLU A 37 0.79 -58.44 30.76
N GLU A 38 1.97 -57.94 30.38
CA GLU A 38 3.23 -58.49 30.86
C GLU A 38 4.32 -57.41 30.83
N SER A 39 4.97 -57.27 31.99
CA SER A 39 6.04 -56.36 32.35
C SER A 39 7.39 -56.90 31.89
N GLU A 40 8.23 -56.06 31.29
CA GLU A 40 9.69 -56.24 31.33
C GLU A 40 10.40 -54.87 31.31
N MET A 41 11.49 -54.82 32.04
CA MET A 41 12.19 -53.68 32.65
C MET A 41 13.58 -53.55 32.01
N GLU A 42 14.13 -52.32 31.93
CA GLU A 42 15.57 -51.90 31.86
C GLU A 42 15.77 -50.63 30.97
N PRO A 43 16.77 -49.76 31.18
CA PRO A 43 17.21 -49.11 32.42
C PRO A 43 17.28 -47.55 32.32
N GLU A 44 17.48 -46.90 33.48
CA GLU A 44 17.63 -45.45 33.69
C GLU A 44 19.03 -44.91 33.31
N GLU A 45 19.09 -43.63 32.88
CA GLU A 45 20.13 -42.59 33.13
C GLU A 45 19.79 -41.39 32.18
N GLU A 46 19.77 -40.10 32.48
CA GLU A 46 20.27 -39.22 33.54
C GLU A 46 19.37 -37.95 33.53
N ARG A 47 18.66 -37.64 34.64
CA ARG A 47 17.98 -36.34 34.82
C ARG A 47 18.85 -35.40 35.64
N ILE A 48 19.74 -34.65 34.98
CA ILE A 48 20.55 -33.64 35.65
C ILE A 48 19.73 -32.34 35.82
N ARG A 49 19.30 -32.08 37.06
CA ARG A 49 18.75 -30.79 37.51
C ARG A 49 19.89 -29.80 37.72
N TYR A 50 20.05 -28.83 36.83
CA TYR A 50 20.87 -27.64 37.12
C TYR A 50 19.99 -26.44 37.48
N SER A 51 20.02 -26.05 38.76
CA SER A 51 19.51 -24.78 39.23
C SER A 51 20.33 -23.63 38.63
N LYS A 52 19.69 -22.74 37.85
CA LYS A 52 20.31 -21.46 37.48
C LYS A 52 19.82 -20.36 38.43
N ARG A 53 20.62 -20.11 39.47
CA ARG A 53 20.61 -18.85 40.23
C ARG A 53 20.90 -17.71 39.23
N LEU A 54 19.91 -16.86 38.97
CA LEU A 54 20.10 -15.60 38.25
C LEU A 54 20.91 -14.66 39.14
N ARG A 55 22.16 -14.38 38.77
CA ARG A 55 22.94 -13.29 39.39
C ARG A 55 22.28 -11.98 39.01
N GLY A 56 21.84 -11.20 40.00
CA GLY A 56 21.34 -9.84 39.79
C GLY A 56 22.44 -8.97 39.21
N ALA A 57 22.38 -8.72 37.90
CA ALA A 57 23.15 -7.66 37.28
C ALA A 57 22.50 -6.33 37.71
N MET A 58 23.24 -5.56 38.51
CA MET A 58 22.90 -4.18 38.82
C MET A 58 22.86 -3.40 37.50
N ARG A 59 21.65 -3.13 36.99
CA ARG A 59 21.44 -2.22 35.86
C ARG A 59 22.07 -0.88 36.26
N ARG A 60 23.16 -0.50 35.61
CA ARG A 60 23.60 0.89 35.57
C ARG A 60 22.42 1.67 34.97
N ARG A 61 21.78 2.50 35.80
CA ARG A 61 20.89 3.55 35.34
C ARG A 61 21.78 4.53 34.58
N TYR A 62 21.61 4.62 33.27
CA TYR A 62 21.93 5.84 32.57
C TYR A 62 20.91 6.85 33.07
N GLU A 63 21.39 7.89 33.75
CA GLU A 63 20.57 9.07 33.97
C GLU A 63 20.28 9.61 32.56
N ASP A 64 19.00 9.62 32.23
CA ASP A 64 18.45 10.14 31.00
C ASP A 64 18.57 11.66 31.10
N ASP A 65 19.61 12.23 30.49
CA ASP A 65 19.89 13.67 30.51
C ASP A 65 18.86 14.50 29.71
N GLY A 66 17.69 13.93 29.38
CA GLY A 66 16.51 14.66 28.92
C GLY A 66 16.66 15.35 27.56
N ILE A 67 17.76 15.08 26.85
CA ILE A 67 17.94 15.43 25.45
C ILE A 67 17.81 14.12 24.68
N SER A 68 16.59 13.83 24.21
CA SER A 68 16.37 12.67 23.36
C SER A 68 17.23 12.82 22.10
N ASP A 69 18.07 11.83 21.80
CA ASP A 69 18.79 11.71 20.52
C ASP A 69 17.84 11.86 19.30
N ASP A 70 16.54 11.62 19.50
CA ASP A 70 15.45 11.84 18.54
C ASP A 70 15.30 13.28 18.02
N GLU A 71 15.80 14.31 18.72
CA GLU A 71 15.72 15.71 18.23
C GLU A 71 16.85 16.07 17.25
N ILE A 72 17.93 15.29 17.23
CA ILE A 72 19.07 15.49 16.32
C ILE A 72 18.84 14.70 15.03
N GLU A 73 18.17 13.55 15.13
CA GLU A 73 17.86 12.64 14.02
C GLU A 73 16.66 13.16 13.19
N GLY A 74 16.89 14.21 12.40
CA GLY A 74 15.89 14.76 11.48
C GLY A 74 16.15 16.20 11.06
N LYS A 75 17.01 16.95 11.75
CA LYS A 75 17.36 18.29 11.27
C LYS A 75 18.27 18.19 10.05
N ARG A 76 17.70 18.47 8.88
CA ARG A 76 18.43 18.72 7.63
C ARG A 76 19.62 19.65 7.90
N THR A 77 20.83 19.12 7.76
CA THR A 77 22.10 19.84 8.04
C THR A 77 22.62 20.62 6.84
N PHE A 78 22.10 20.34 5.65
CA PHE A 78 22.48 21.01 4.40
C PHE A 78 21.45 22.06 3.99
N ASP A 79 21.90 23.07 3.24
CA ASP A 79 21.02 24.09 2.68
C ASP A 79 20.38 23.59 1.37
N LEU A 80 19.05 23.40 1.38
CA LEU A 80 18.30 22.98 0.19
C LEU A 80 18.21 24.08 -0.87
N GLU A 81 18.14 25.36 -0.47
CA GLU A 81 18.08 26.49 -1.41
C GLU A 81 19.41 26.65 -2.16
N GLU A 82 20.54 26.38 -1.48
CA GLU A 82 21.84 26.26 -2.15
C GLU A 82 21.80 25.16 -3.23
N LYS A 83 21.15 24.01 -2.96
CA LYS A 83 21.10 22.90 -3.92
C LYS A 83 20.17 23.18 -5.11
N LEU A 84 19.11 23.96 -4.90
CA LEU A 84 18.18 24.40 -5.94
C LEU A 84 18.79 25.46 -6.87
N SER A 85 19.64 26.34 -6.32
CA SER A 85 20.21 27.48 -7.06
C SER A 85 21.57 27.18 -7.70
N THR A 86 22.27 26.14 -7.24
CA THR A 86 23.61 25.83 -7.75
C THR A 86 23.58 25.17 -9.13
N ASN A 87 24.46 25.61 -10.04
CA ASN A 87 24.65 25.01 -11.36
C ASN A 87 25.65 23.84 -11.36
N LYS A 88 26.08 23.35 -10.18
CA LYS A 88 27.04 22.25 -10.06
C LYS A 88 26.47 20.91 -10.55
N TYR A 89 25.15 20.74 -10.50
CA TYR A 89 24.46 19.52 -10.90
C TYR A 89 24.04 19.57 -12.38
N ASN A 90 25.01 19.69 -13.28
CA ASN A 90 24.80 19.93 -14.73
C ASN A 90 25.03 18.69 -15.61
N ALA A 91 24.99 17.50 -15.01
CA ALA A 91 25.08 16.25 -15.76
C ALA A 91 23.82 16.03 -16.62
N ASN A 92 24.02 15.59 -17.86
CA ASN A 92 22.94 15.37 -18.82
C ASN A 92 22.64 13.88 -18.96
N PHE A 93 21.76 13.37 -18.09
CA PHE A 93 21.30 11.98 -18.13
C PHE A 93 19.95 11.81 -18.84
N VAL A 94 19.15 12.89 -18.91
CA VAL A 94 17.77 12.82 -19.38
C VAL A 94 17.70 12.85 -20.90
N VAL A 95 16.94 11.93 -21.48
CA VAL A 95 16.60 11.93 -22.90
C VAL A 95 15.21 12.53 -23.10
N PHE A 96 15.12 13.55 -23.95
CA PHE A 96 13.85 14.11 -24.38
C PHE A 96 13.33 13.32 -25.59
N MET A 97 12.06 12.91 -25.54
CA MET A 97 11.46 12.03 -26.55
C MET A 97 10.03 12.45 -26.88
N GLU A 98 9.56 12.13 -28.09
CA GLU A 98 8.14 12.21 -28.45
C GLU A 98 7.42 10.92 -28.08
N GLY A 99 6.16 10.99 -27.64
CA GLY A 99 5.45 9.81 -27.14
C GLY A 99 5.30 8.68 -28.16
N LYS A 100 5.20 9.01 -29.45
CA LYS A 100 5.12 8.01 -30.55
C LYS A 100 6.36 7.12 -30.67
N ASP A 101 7.52 7.62 -30.22
CA ASP A 101 8.80 6.91 -30.29
C ASP A 101 9.01 6.01 -29.06
N PHE A 102 8.22 6.20 -28.00
CA PHE A 102 8.25 5.35 -26.82
C PHE A 102 7.38 4.10 -27.02
N ASN A 103 7.96 3.07 -27.61
CA ASN A 103 7.31 1.80 -27.92
C ASN A 103 8.19 0.60 -27.48
N VAL A 104 7.68 -0.62 -27.67
CA VAL A 104 8.39 -1.85 -27.26
C VAL A 104 9.71 -2.03 -28.01
N GLU A 105 9.80 -1.60 -29.27
CA GLU A 105 11.06 -1.65 -30.04
C GLU A 105 12.14 -0.76 -29.41
N TYR A 106 11.78 0.44 -28.96
CA TYR A 106 12.68 1.30 -28.20
C TYR A 106 13.21 0.59 -26.94
N ILE A 107 12.32 -0.06 -26.18
CA ILE A 107 12.70 -0.78 -24.95
C ILE A 107 13.60 -1.98 -25.27
N GLN A 108 13.31 -2.75 -26.32
CA GLN A 108 14.13 -3.89 -26.74
C GLN A 108 15.54 -3.45 -27.16
N ARG A 109 15.67 -2.28 -27.78
CA ARG A 109 16.96 -1.74 -28.21
C ARG A 109 17.77 -1.13 -27.07
N GLY A 110 17.13 -0.34 -26.21
CA GLY A 110 17.81 0.46 -25.18
C GLY A 110 17.71 -0.09 -23.75
N GLY A 111 16.85 -1.08 -23.51
CA GLY A 111 16.66 -1.70 -22.19
C GLY A 111 16.11 -0.76 -21.12
N LEU A 112 15.45 0.34 -21.50
CA LEU A 112 14.91 1.38 -20.60
C LEU A 112 15.94 1.86 -19.55
N ARG A 113 17.17 2.17 -20.01
CA ARG A 113 18.30 2.55 -19.13
C ARG A 113 18.41 4.04 -18.85
N ASP A 114 17.83 4.87 -19.72
CA ASP A 114 17.92 6.32 -19.63
C ASP A 114 16.61 6.92 -19.07
N PRO A 115 16.67 7.90 -18.15
CA PRO A 115 15.51 8.67 -17.74
C PRO A 115 14.91 9.43 -18.93
N LEU A 116 13.59 9.33 -19.11
CA LEU A 116 12.89 9.95 -20.24
C LEU A 116 12.02 11.12 -19.78
N ILE A 117 12.04 12.22 -20.55
CA ILE A 117 11.07 13.31 -20.41
C ILE A 117 10.31 13.50 -21.72
N PHE A 118 8.97 13.47 -21.61
CA PHE A 118 8.04 13.83 -22.66
C PHE A 118 7.45 15.20 -22.33
N LYS A 119 7.71 16.21 -23.18
CA LYS A 119 7.21 17.58 -22.94
C LYS A 119 5.71 17.72 -23.20
N ASN A 120 5.16 16.86 -24.04
CA ASN A 120 3.73 16.73 -24.30
C ASN A 120 3.31 15.26 -24.11
N CYS A 121 2.01 15.03 -24.04
CA CYS A 121 1.46 13.69 -23.79
C CYS A 121 1.10 12.94 -25.09
N ASP A 122 1.32 13.58 -26.24
CA ASP A 122 0.90 13.08 -27.54
C ASP A 122 1.62 11.78 -27.88
N GLY A 123 0.85 10.77 -28.28
CA GLY A 123 1.37 9.45 -28.64
C GLY A 123 1.66 8.51 -27.46
N LEU A 124 1.62 8.98 -26.20
CA LEU A 124 1.83 8.10 -25.02
C LEU A 124 0.62 7.23 -24.70
N GLY A 125 -0.59 7.66 -25.09
CA GLY A 125 -1.84 6.98 -24.77
C GLY A 125 -2.27 7.11 -23.30
N ILE A 126 -1.72 8.09 -22.58
CA ILE A 126 -2.16 8.36 -21.20
C ILE A 126 -3.57 8.96 -21.17
N LYS A 127 -4.24 8.77 -20.03
CA LYS A 127 -5.48 9.46 -19.68
C LYS A 127 -5.30 10.08 -18.31
N MET A 128 -5.73 11.32 -18.17
CA MET A 128 -5.69 12.06 -16.91
C MET A 128 -7.05 12.71 -16.62
N PRO A 129 -7.36 13.05 -15.37
CA PRO A 129 -8.51 13.86 -15.02
C PRO A 129 -8.47 15.25 -15.67
N GLU A 130 -9.52 16.04 -15.50
CA GLU A 130 -9.54 17.43 -15.97
C GLU A 130 -8.41 18.28 -15.35
N PRO A 131 -7.88 19.29 -16.05
CA PRO A 131 -6.75 20.09 -15.56
C PRO A 131 -6.99 20.83 -14.24
N ASP A 132 -8.24 21.10 -13.87
CA ASP A 132 -8.63 21.76 -12.63
C ASP A 132 -8.84 20.79 -11.45
N PHE A 133 -8.71 19.47 -11.69
CA PHE A 133 -8.85 18.42 -10.67
C PHE A 133 -7.99 18.72 -9.44
N SER A 134 -8.62 18.65 -8.27
CA SER A 134 -8.07 19.11 -6.99
C SER A 134 -7.83 17.97 -6.01
N VAL A 135 -7.12 18.26 -4.91
CA VAL A 135 -6.96 17.31 -3.80
C VAL A 135 -8.32 16.98 -3.15
N SER A 136 -9.24 17.94 -3.12
CA SER A 136 -10.62 17.70 -2.68
C SER A 136 -11.36 16.72 -3.58
N ASP A 137 -11.09 16.72 -4.88
CA ASP A 137 -11.62 15.71 -5.81
C ASP A 137 -11.00 14.35 -5.56
N VAL A 138 -9.67 14.25 -5.41
CA VAL A 138 -8.99 13.00 -5.03
C VAL A 138 -9.68 12.37 -3.81
N ARG A 139 -9.90 13.16 -2.75
CA ARG A 139 -10.64 12.74 -1.54
C ARG A 139 -12.03 12.17 -1.86
N LEU A 140 -12.79 12.79 -2.77
CA LEU A 140 -14.12 12.30 -3.17
C LEU A 140 -14.04 10.96 -3.92
N TYR A 141 -13.02 10.76 -4.74
CA TYR A 141 -12.86 9.54 -5.53
C TYR A 141 -12.33 8.35 -4.72
N VAL A 142 -11.42 8.58 -3.76
CA VAL A 142 -10.82 7.52 -2.92
C VAL A 142 -11.56 7.32 -1.58
N GLY A 143 -12.36 8.31 -1.16
CA GLY A 143 -13.17 8.28 0.05
C GLY A 143 -12.57 9.07 1.22
N SER A 144 -13.39 9.89 1.87
CA SER A 144 -12.97 10.82 2.93
C SER A 144 -12.33 10.16 4.16
N ARG A 145 -12.75 8.93 4.51
CA ARG A 145 -12.23 8.18 5.67
C ARG A 145 -11.04 7.29 5.32
N ARG A 146 -10.60 7.27 4.06
CA ARG A 146 -9.43 6.51 3.63
C ARG A 146 -8.21 6.99 4.40
N MET A 147 -7.56 6.07 5.12
CA MET A 147 -6.26 6.34 5.74
C MET A 147 -5.19 6.46 4.65
N VAL A 148 -4.29 7.41 4.83
CA VAL A 148 -3.13 7.65 3.98
C VAL A 148 -1.90 7.87 4.82
N ASP A 149 -0.78 7.32 4.33
CA ASP A 149 0.54 7.61 4.87
C ASP A 149 0.98 8.99 4.40
N VAL A 150 1.43 9.78 5.35
CA VAL A 150 1.84 11.17 5.17
C VAL A 150 3.22 11.33 5.79
N MET A 151 4.17 11.77 4.98
CA MET A 151 5.53 12.03 5.42
C MET A 151 5.62 13.42 6.06
N ASP A 152 6.12 13.52 7.29
CA ASP A 152 6.62 14.78 7.85
C ASP A 152 7.96 15.10 7.18
N VAL A 153 7.97 16.13 6.34
CA VAL A 153 9.13 16.49 5.50
C VAL A 153 10.35 16.82 6.35
N ASN A 154 10.16 17.32 7.58
CA ASN A 154 11.30 17.67 8.41
C ASN A 154 11.98 16.42 8.96
N THR A 155 11.21 15.44 9.45
CA THR A 155 11.78 14.25 10.10
C THR A 155 11.94 13.06 9.16
N GLN A 156 11.35 13.13 7.96
CA GLN A 156 11.20 12.02 7.01
C GLN A 156 10.49 10.80 7.64
N ARG A 157 9.74 10.99 8.74
CA ARG A 157 8.94 9.94 9.40
C ARG A 157 7.51 9.97 8.88
N ASP A 158 6.92 8.79 8.73
CA ASP A 158 5.53 8.64 8.30
C ASP A 158 4.57 8.76 9.49
N ILE A 159 3.47 9.47 9.25
CA ILE A 159 2.29 9.51 10.10
C ILE A 159 1.07 9.13 9.27
N GLU A 160 0.01 8.69 9.91
CA GLU A 160 -1.24 8.37 9.22
C GLU A 160 -2.29 9.45 9.50
N MET A 161 -3.07 9.80 8.47
CA MET A 161 -4.30 10.57 8.64
C MET A 161 -5.34 10.19 7.58
N THR A 162 -6.57 10.62 7.77
CA THR A 162 -7.62 10.43 6.77
C THR A 162 -7.45 11.38 5.59
N MET A 163 -7.94 10.98 4.40
CA MET A 163 -7.99 11.85 3.23
C MET A 163 -8.77 13.15 3.47
N ALA A 164 -9.74 13.17 4.38
CA ALA A 164 -10.41 14.40 4.80
C ALA A 164 -9.48 15.35 5.56
N GLN A 165 -8.67 14.83 6.49
CA GLN A 165 -7.67 15.62 7.21
C GLN A 165 -6.58 16.11 6.27
N TRP A 166 -6.09 15.25 5.36
CA TRP A 166 -5.12 15.62 4.35
C TRP A 166 -5.62 16.74 3.42
N ALA A 167 -6.84 16.60 2.88
CA ALA A 167 -7.41 17.62 2.00
C ALA A 167 -7.56 18.97 2.71
N ARG A 168 -8.00 18.95 3.99
CA ARG A 168 -8.06 20.16 4.81
C ARG A 168 -6.67 20.78 5.01
N TYR A 169 -5.66 19.99 5.32
CA TYR A 169 -4.28 20.46 5.46
C TYR A 169 -3.76 21.09 4.16
N TYR A 170 -4.01 20.45 3.02
CA TYR A 170 -3.55 20.91 1.71
C TYR A 170 -4.17 22.26 1.34
N GLU A 171 -5.43 22.50 1.73
CA GLU A 171 -6.15 23.76 1.49
C GLU A 171 -5.83 24.86 2.50
N THR A 172 -5.20 24.54 3.64
CA THR A 172 -4.69 25.55 4.59
C THR A 172 -3.65 26.46 3.90
N PRO A 173 -3.72 27.79 4.05
CA PRO A 173 -2.71 28.73 3.53
C PRO A 173 -1.29 28.39 3.97
N GLU A 174 -0.28 28.75 3.18
CA GLU A 174 1.13 28.39 3.45
C GLU A 174 1.61 28.92 4.81
N GLU A 175 1.22 30.15 5.16
CA GLU A 175 1.53 30.83 6.41
C GLU A 175 0.92 30.19 7.67
N ASP A 176 -0.19 29.46 7.50
CA ASP A 176 -0.94 28.84 8.60
C ASP A 176 -0.57 27.37 8.82
N ARG A 177 0.32 26.81 7.99
CA ARG A 177 0.77 25.42 8.12
C ARG A 177 1.88 25.31 9.16
N GLU A 178 1.56 24.67 10.28
CA GLU A 178 2.54 24.39 11.35
C GLU A 178 3.66 23.43 10.93
N LYS A 179 3.35 22.50 10.02
CA LYS A 179 4.26 21.46 9.54
C LYS A 179 4.19 21.30 8.03
N LEU A 180 5.29 20.84 7.44
CA LEU A 180 5.36 20.44 6.04
C LEU A 180 5.11 18.95 5.91
N TYR A 181 4.00 18.59 5.28
CA TYR A 181 3.60 17.23 5.05
C TYR A 181 3.53 16.92 3.56
N ASN A 182 3.79 15.66 3.20
CA ASN A 182 3.82 15.20 1.82
C ASN A 182 3.13 13.84 1.70
N VAL A 183 2.28 13.66 0.67
CA VAL A 183 1.71 12.35 0.33
C VAL A 183 2.36 11.86 -0.95
N ILE A 184 3.11 10.76 -0.86
CA ILE A 184 3.79 10.14 -2.00
C ILE A 184 3.36 8.69 -2.28
N SER A 185 2.57 8.09 -1.39
CA SER A 185 2.29 6.64 -1.36
C SER A 185 0.81 6.28 -1.53
N LEU A 186 -0.08 7.23 -1.89
CA LEU A 186 -1.50 6.93 -2.10
C LEU A 186 -1.71 6.09 -3.37
N GLU A 187 -1.80 4.77 -3.22
CA GLU A 187 -2.21 3.86 -4.29
C GLU A 187 -3.74 3.85 -4.40
N PHE A 188 -4.26 4.12 -5.60
CA PHE A 188 -5.68 4.36 -5.82
C PHE A 188 -6.35 3.36 -6.78
N SER A 189 -5.69 2.25 -7.13
CA SER A 189 -6.36 1.15 -7.83
C SER A 189 -7.50 0.60 -6.96
N HIS A 190 -8.56 0.12 -7.59
CA HIS A 190 -9.81 -0.32 -6.95
C HIS A 190 -10.57 0.83 -6.26
N THR A 191 -10.36 2.06 -6.71
CA THR A 191 -11.21 3.22 -6.39
C THR A 191 -11.84 3.78 -7.66
N ARG A 192 -12.77 4.74 -7.53
CA ARG A 192 -13.34 5.40 -8.71
C ARG A 192 -12.29 6.19 -9.51
N LEU A 193 -11.19 6.61 -8.87
CA LEU A 193 -10.12 7.38 -9.51
C LEU A 193 -9.38 6.56 -10.58
N GLU A 194 -9.32 5.25 -10.40
CA GLU A 194 -8.63 4.33 -11.30
C GLU A 194 -9.05 4.49 -12.77
N ASN A 195 -10.35 4.71 -13.00
CA ASN A 195 -10.96 4.83 -14.33
C ASN A 195 -10.65 6.17 -15.04
N LEU A 196 -10.10 7.14 -14.31
CA LEU A 196 -9.71 8.44 -14.83
C LEU A 196 -8.24 8.49 -15.22
N VAL A 197 -7.41 7.60 -14.66
CA VAL A 197 -5.95 7.62 -14.86
C VAL A 197 -5.49 6.37 -15.59
N GLN A 198 -4.86 6.58 -16.75
CA GLN A 198 -4.20 5.56 -17.54
C GLN A 198 -2.74 5.97 -17.76
N ARG A 199 -1.84 5.03 -17.47
CA ARG A 199 -0.40 5.15 -17.71
C ARG A 199 -0.07 4.99 -19.20
N PRO A 200 1.17 5.26 -19.66
CA PRO A 200 1.50 5.10 -21.07
C PRO A 200 1.28 3.67 -21.55
N ASN A 201 0.68 3.49 -22.73
CA ASN A 201 0.32 2.17 -23.26
C ASN A 201 1.51 1.20 -23.32
N THR A 202 2.70 1.73 -23.61
CA THR A 202 3.93 0.95 -23.67
C THR A 202 4.29 0.32 -22.32
N VAL A 203 3.90 0.93 -21.19
CA VAL A 203 4.11 0.37 -19.85
C VAL A 203 3.23 -0.86 -19.62
N ASP A 204 1.99 -0.86 -20.11
CA ASP A 204 1.09 -2.02 -20.01
C ASP A 204 1.67 -3.27 -20.71
N LEU A 205 2.47 -3.07 -21.76
CA LEU A 205 3.09 -4.14 -22.54
C LEU A 205 4.31 -4.78 -21.85
N ILE A 206 4.90 -4.12 -20.85
CA ILE A 206 6.14 -4.58 -20.19
C ILE A 206 6.00 -4.82 -18.69
N ASP A 207 4.94 -4.31 -18.06
CA ASP A 207 4.74 -4.44 -16.62
C ASP A 207 4.56 -5.90 -16.20
N TRP A 208 5.31 -6.34 -15.21
CA TRP A 208 5.25 -7.70 -14.70
C TRP A 208 3.93 -8.02 -14.02
N VAL A 209 3.26 -7.04 -13.39
CA VAL A 209 1.96 -7.29 -12.77
C VAL A 209 0.92 -7.68 -13.83
N ASP A 210 0.90 -7.01 -14.97
CA ASP A 210 -0.09 -7.27 -16.02
C ASP A 210 0.25 -8.51 -16.86
N ASN A 211 1.55 -8.78 -17.05
CA ASN A 211 2.02 -9.79 -17.98
C ASN A 211 2.45 -11.10 -17.31
N MET A 212 2.78 -11.10 -16.02
CA MET A 212 3.34 -12.26 -15.31
C MET A 212 2.51 -12.72 -14.10
N TRP A 213 1.76 -11.83 -13.45
CA TRP A 213 0.93 -12.23 -12.31
C TRP A 213 -0.32 -13.01 -12.78
N PRO A 214 -0.78 -14.04 -12.05
CA PRO A 214 -2.01 -14.75 -12.39
C PRO A 214 -3.22 -13.81 -12.44
N ARG A 215 -3.82 -13.67 -13.63
CA ARG A 215 -4.89 -12.69 -13.88
C ARG A 215 -6.08 -12.84 -12.94
N HIS A 216 -6.51 -14.08 -12.68
CA HIS A 216 -7.65 -14.35 -11.78
C HIS A 216 -7.40 -13.89 -10.33
N LEU A 217 -6.15 -13.81 -9.88
CA LEU A 217 -5.81 -13.25 -8.56
C LEU A 217 -5.82 -11.72 -8.59
N LYS A 218 -5.32 -11.11 -9.68
CA LYS A 218 -5.42 -9.65 -9.84
C LYS A 218 -6.88 -9.20 -9.90
N GLU A 219 -7.70 -9.91 -10.69
CA GLU A 219 -9.13 -9.64 -10.89
C GLU A 219 -9.97 -9.91 -9.64
N SER A 220 -9.49 -10.76 -8.71
CA SER A 220 -10.16 -10.98 -7.43
C SER A 220 -9.86 -9.91 -6.37
N GLN A 221 -8.96 -8.96 -6.65
CA GLN A 221 -8.71 -7.84 -5.76
C GLN A 221 -9.97 -6.97 -5.63
N THR A 222 -10.38 -6.71 -4.39
CA THR A 222 -11.51 -5.81 -4.07
C THR A 222 -11.10 -4.69 -3.14
N GLU A 223 -10.16 -4.96 -2.24
CA GLU A 223 -9.67 -3.96 -1.29
C GLU A 223 -8.86 -2.87 -2.02
N SER A 224 -9.23 -1.63 -1.73
CA SER A 224 -8.64 -0.43 -2.33
C SER A 224 -7.43 0.07 -1.57
N THR A 225 -7.24 -0.34 -0.32
CA THR A 225 -6.07 -0.05 0.51
C THR A 225 -4.88 -0.94 0.15
N ASN A 226 -3.76 -0.73 0.83
CA ASN A 226 -2.56 -1.56 0.71
C ASN A 226 -2.42 -2.49 1.93
N ALA A 227 -3.53 -2.87 2.55
CA ALA A 227 -3.55 -3.85 3.63
C ALA A 227 -3.07 -5.20 3.10
N ILE A 228 -1.89 -5.63 3.55
CA ILE A 228 -1.19 -6.79 3.00
C ILE A 228 -2.01 -8.09 3.09
N LEU A 229 -2.87 -8.22 4.11
CA LEU A 229 -3.71 -9.40 4.32
C LEU A 229 -4.79 -9.55 3.24
N ASP A 230 -5.19 -8.44 2.62
CA ASP A 230 -6.26 -8.40 1.61
C ASP A 230 -5.69 -8.25 0.18
N MET A 231 -4.37 -8.16 0.02
CA MET A 231 -3.70 -8.01 -1.26
C MET A 231 -3.57 -9.36 -1.99
N GLN A 232 -4.14 -9.43 -3.19
CA GLN A 232 -4.11 -10.61 -4.08
C GLN A 232 -3.03 -10.52 -5.16
N TYR A 233 -2.41 -9.34 -5.33
CA TYR A 233 -1.32 -9.07 -6.25
C TYR A 233 -0.45 -7.90 -5.73
N PRO A 234 0.74 -7.66 -6.32
CA PRO A 234 1.55 -6.47 -6.02
C PRO A 234 0.84 -5.17 -6.44
N LYS A 235 0.02 -4.61 -5.55
CA LYS A 235 -0.78 -3.39 -5.75
C LYS A 235 0.10 -2.14 -5.67
N VAL A 236 0.90 -1.93 -6.70
CA VAL A 236 1.91 -0.85 -6.80
C VAL A 236 1.90 -0.17 -8.18
N GLN A 237 0.75 -0.11 -8.86
CA GLN A 237 0.67 0.32 -10.25
C GLN A 237 0.28 1.80 -10.42
N LYS A 238 -0.60 2.33 -9.56
CA LYS A 238 -1.19 3.67 -9.73
C LYS A 238 -1.14 4.48 -8.43
N TYR A 239 -0.26 5.47 -8.39
CA TYR A 239 -0.06 6.35 -7.23
C TYR A 239 -0.45 7.80 -7.51
N CYS A 240 -1.12 8.43 -6.54
CA CYS A 240 -1.44 9.85 -6.56
C CYS A 240 -0.56 10.58 -5.55
N LEU A 241 0.34 11.41 -6.05
CA LEU A 241 1.23 12.20 -5.20
C LEU A 241 0.67 13.61 -5.06
N MET A 242 0.61 14.09 -3.82
CA MET A 242 0.13 15.41 -3.46
C MET A 242 1.17 16.05 -2.57
N SER A 243 1.86 17.06 -3.10
CA SER A 243 2.95 17.75 -2.43
C SER A 243 2.63 19.23 -2.34
N VAL A 244 2.79 19.82 -1.16
CA VAL A 244 2.72 21.27 -1.01
C VAL A 244 4.07 21.91 -1.38
N LYS A 245 4.06 23.22 -1.64
CA LYS A 245 5.30 23.97 -1.87
C LYS A 245 6.26 23.81 -0.69
N GLY A 246 7.54 23.59 -0.99
CA GLY A 246 8.59 23.39 0.02
C GLY A 246 8.81 21.93 0.45
N CYS A 247 7.98 20.98 -0.01
CA CYS A 247 8.23 19.56 0.25
C CYS A 247 9.56 19.08 -0.35
N TYR A 248 10.27 18.25 0.42
CA TYR A 248 11.49 17.56 0.02
C TYR A 248 11.38 16.09 0.42
N THR A 249 11.72 15.20 -0.50
CA THR A 249 11.88 13.77 -0.24
C THR A 249 13.33 13.44 -0.51
N ASP A 250 14.01 12.89 0.49
CA ASP A 250 15.45 12.64 0.41
C ASP A 250 15.79 11.56 -0.63
N PHE A 251 17.08 11.43 -0.97
CA PHE A 251 17.53 10.48 -1.98
C PHE A 251 17.15 9.05 -1.63
N HIS A 252 16.54 8.37 -2.59
CA HIS A 252 16.15 6.97 -2.46
C HIS A 252 16.22 6.25 -3.80
N VAL A 253 16.18 4.92 -3.73
CA VAL A 253 15.90 4.05 -4.87
C VAL A 253 14.53 3.43 -4.59
N ASP A 254 13.64 3.49 -5.57
CA ASP A 254 12.30 2.93 -5.44
C ASP A 254 12.32 1.45 -5.09
N PHE A 255 11.32 1.04 -4.31
CA PHE A 255 11.25 -0.30 -3.73
C PHE A 255 11.32 -1.38 -4.80
N GLY A 256 12.20 -2.36 -4.58
CA GLY A 256 12.42 -3.46 -5.53
C GLY A 256 13.17 -3.06 -6.80
N GLY A 257 13.74 -1.85 -6.87
CA GLY A 257 14.42 -1.35 -8.06
C GLY A 257 13.46 -1.16 -9.23
N THR A 258 12.21 -0.79 -8.95
CA THR A 258 11.18 -0.57 -9.97
C THR A 258 11.53 0.63 -10.85
N SER A 259 11.12 0.55 -12.11
CA SER A 259 11.05 1.73 -12.98
C SER A 259 9.77 2.51 -12.67
N VAL A 260 9.84 3.83 -12.75
CA VAL A 260 8.70 4.71 -12.49
C VAL A 260 8.30 5.49 -13.73
N TRP A 261 7.00 5.75 -13.84
CA TRP A 261 6.45 6.75 -14.74
C TRP A 261 5.81 7.85 -13.90
N TYR A 262 6.01 9.11 -14.29
CA TYR A 262 5.50 10.26 -13.55
C TYR A 262 4.82 11.25 -14.50
N HIS A 263 3.65 11.76 -14.10
CA HIS A 263 2.96 12.83 -14.82
C HIS A 263 2.67 14.00 -13.87
N ILE A 264 3.11 15.20 -14.24
CA ILE A 264 2.82 16.42 -13.51
C ILE A 264 1.45 16.92 -13.96
N HIS A 265 0.40 16.54 -13.22
CA HIS A 265 -0.96 17.00 -13.51
C HIS A 265 -1.12 18.50 -13.25
N ARG A 266 -0.59 18.97 -12.11
CA ARG A 266 -0.58 20.39 -11.71
C ARG A 266 0.71 20.71 -10.95
N GLY A 267 1.24 21.92 -11.13
CA GLY A 267 2.44 22.39 -10.45
C GLY A 267 3.73 21.95 -11.15
N GLY A 268 4.75 21.56 -10.37
CA GLY A 268 6.06 21.16 -10.87
C GLY A 268 6.90 20.47 -9.80
N LYS A 269 7.94 19.75 -10.22
CA LYS A 269 8.92 19.09 -9.34
C LYS A 269 10.35 19.31 -9.86
N VAL A 270 11.31 19.32 -8.94
CA VAL A 270 12.75 19.36 -9.25
C VAL A 270 13.37 18.03 -8.83
N PRO A 271 13.73 17.15 -9.79
CA PRO A 271 14.42 15.91 -9.50
C PRO A 271 15.95 16.09 -9.57
N TRP A 272 16.67 15.38 -8.69
CA TRP A 272 18.10 15.14 -8.82
C TRP A 272 18.34 13.66 -9.13
N HIS A 273 19.14 13.38 -10.17
CA HIS A 273 19.38 12.01 -10.64
C HIS A 273 20.83 11.59 -10.40
N PHE A 274 21.01 10.34 -9.99
CA PHE A 274 22.32 9.70 -9.85
C PHE A 274 22.36 8.45 -10.72
N GLN A 275 23.42 8.27 -11.49
CA GLN A 275 23.60 7.08 -12.31
C GLN A 275 24.06 5.90 -11.45
N GLN A 276 23.37 4.76 -11.56
CA GLN A 276 23.78 3.53 -10.89
C GLN A 276 24.95 2.89 -11.66
N HIS A 277 26.16 2.99 -11.12
CA HIS A 277 27.37 2.45 -11.77
C HIS A 277 27.75 1.03 -11.32
N THR A 278 27.47 0.63 -10.07
CA THR A 278 27.65 -0.75 -9.57
C THR A 278 26.87 -0.96 -8.27
N PHE A 279 26.02 -1.99 -8.17
CA PHE A 279 25.49 -2.46 -6.87
C PHE A 279 26.52 -3.42 -6.27
N CYS A 280 27.23 -2.97 -5.23
CA CYS A 280 27.91 -3.90 -4.32
C CYS A 280 26.96 -4.12 -3.14
N ALA A 281 25.97 -5.00 -3.34
CA ALA A 281 25.21 -5.52 -2.21
C ALA A 281 26.16 -6.41 -1.40
N LYS A 282 26.72 -5.89 -0.31
CA LYS A 282 27.16 -6.76 0.78
C LYS A 282 25.86 -7.30 1.40
N PHE A 283 25.61 -8.59 1.18
CA PHE A 283 24.70 -9.38 2.02
C PHE A 283 25.24 -9.44 3.45
#